data_AF-A0A3S0CY44-F1
#
_entry.id   AF-A0A3S0CY44-F1
#
_cell.length_a   1.000
_cell.length_b   1.000
_cell.length_c   1.000
_cell.angle_alpha   90.00
_cell.angle_beta   90.00
_cell.angle_gamma   90.00
#
_symmetry.space_group_name_H-M   'P 1'
#
loop_
_entity.id
_entity.type
_entity.pdbx_description
1 polymer ?
#
loop_
_entity_poly.entity_id
_entity_poly.type
_entity_poly.pdbx_seq_one_letter_code
_entity_poly.pdbx_strand_id
1 'polypeptide(L)'
;MALVAIIVGTFVFLLTGALIGEASHDAGAGIMPGLILGALAAIPIFKAACEERAKFLHPQPREYRVPAKIAFAKIRDILAEISYNYGDKWHVVTADTQTGRITANLRFTDEFTRFEGDARGQIHTRKERLQRFLAVDIQVQSTERGTTTILMDFRPTVEGANYAACDSIITSLSMAIQAAVDRSIIIN
;
A
#
# COMPACT_ATOMS: atom_id res chain seq x y z
N MET A 1 11.29 -4.21 -3.34
CA MET A 1 11.32 -4.41 -4.81
C MET A 1 12.22 -3.41 -5.55
N ALA A 2 12.14 -2.09 -5.31
CA ALA A 2 12.98 -1.11 -6.01
C ALA A 2 14.50 -1.33 -5.83
N LEU A 3 14.96 -1.68 -4.62
CA LEU A 3 16.37 -1.98 -4.33
C LEU A 3 16.86 -3.23 -5.10
N VAL A 4 15.99 -4.23 -5.27
CA VAL A 4 16.30 -5.43 -6.07
C VAL A 4 16.45 -5.07 -7.54
N ALA A 5 15.60 -4.18 -8.07
CA ALA A 5 15.71 -3.70 -9.45
C ALA A 5 17.04 -2.98 -9.70
N ILE A 6 17.50 -2.16 -8.74
CA ILE A 6 18.78 -1.47 -8.82
C ILE A 6 19.94 -2.47 -8.79
N ILE A 7 19.91 -3.46 -7.90
CA ILE A 7 20.95 -4.50 -7.82
C ILE A 7 21.03 -5.30 -9.13
N VAL A 8 19.89 -5.75 -9.66
CA VAL A 8 19.86 -6.52 -10.91
C VAL A 8 20.33 -5.67 -12.09
N GLY A 9 19.87 -4.42 -12.20
CA GLY A 9 20.27 -3.53 -13.28
C GLY A 9 21.77 -3.18 -13.24
N THR A 10 22.32 -2.92 -12.05
CA THR A 10 23.75 -2.65 -11.87
C THR A 10 24.60 -3.90 -12.14
N PHE A 11 24.14 -5.08 -11.75
CA PHE A 11 24.82 -6.33 -12.05
C PHE A 11 24.90 -6.60 -13.56
N VAL A 12 23.79 -6.44 -14.29
CA VAL A 12 23.76 -6.60 -15.76
C VAL A 12 24.61 -5.55 -16.46
N PHE A 13 24.61 -4.30 -15.97
CA PHE A 13 25.47 -3.23 -16.46
C PHE A 13 26.95 -3.60 -16.37
N LEU A 14 27.42 -4.00 -15.19
CA LEU A 14 28.82 -4.33 -14.95
C LEU A 14 29.24 -5.59 -15.73
N LEU A 15 28.40 -6.61 -15.78
CA LEU A 15 28.69 -7.85 -16.48
C LEU A 15 28.81 -7.65 -17.99
N THR A 16 27.88 -6.89 -18.58
CA THR A 16 27.93 -6.58 -20.02
C THR A 16 29.11 -5.67 -20.35
N GLY A 17 29.38 -4.68 -19.47
CA GLY A 17 30.53 -3.78 -19.62
C GLY A 17 31.85 -4.54 -19.63
N ALA A 18 32.02 -5.52 -18.74
CA ALA A 18 33.20 -6.37 -18.68
C ALA A 18 33.35 -7.23 -19.95
N LEU A 19 32.30 -7.93 -20.38
CA LEU A 19 32.35 -8.82 -21.54
C LEU A 19 32.65 -8.09 -22.85
N ILE A 20 32.03 -6.92 -23.07
CA ILE A 20 32.24 -6.14 -24.30
C ILE A 20 33.57 -5.41 -24.24
N GLY A 21 33.98 -4.91 -23.07
CA GLY A 21 35.29 -4.30 -22.88
C GLY A 21 36.43 -5.26 -23.19
N GLU A 22 36.33 -6.52 -22.72
CA GLU A 22 37.30 -7.57 -23.05
C GLU A 22 37.27 -7.93 -24.54
N ALA A 23 36.09 -8.08 -25.15
CA ALA A 23 35.96 -8.47 -26.55
C ALA A 23 36.43 -7.39 -27.55
N SER A 24 36.30 -6.12 -27.20
CA SER A 24 36.66 -4.98 -28.06
C SER A 24 38.03 -4.37 -27.76
N HIS A 25 38.67 -4.76 -26.65
CA HIS A 25 39.92 -4.18 -26.14
C HIS A 25 39.86 -2.65 -25.94
N ASP A 26 38.65 -2.10 -25.80
CA ASP A 26 38.40 -0.71 -25.46
C ASP A 26 37.55 -0.65 -24.18
N ALA A 27 38.12 -0.06 -23.13
CA ALA A 27 37.46 0.05 -21.83
C ALA A 27 36.15 0.87 -21.88
N GLY A 28 35.97 1.73 -22.89
CA GLY A 28 34.77 2.55 -23.06
C GLY A 28 33.62 1.87 -23.81
N ALA A 29 33.92 0.87 -24.65
CA ALA A 29 32.96 0.31 -25.59
C ALA A 29 31.81 -0.47 -24.91
N GLY A 30 32.04 -1.01 -23.71
CA GLY A 30 31.05 -1.77 -22.94
C GLY A 30 30.06 -0.92 -22.12
N ILE A 31 30.34 0.37 -21.92
CA ILE A 31 29.55 1.22 -20.99
C ILE A 31 28.14 1.46 -21.53
N MET A 32 28.00 1.93 -22.78
CA MET A 32 26.69 2.24 -23.36
C MET A 32 25.80 0.99 -23.56
N PRO A 33 26.30 -0.12 -24.13
CA PRO A 33 25.51 -1.34 -24.24
C PRO A 33 25.12 -1.91 -22.87
N GLY A 34 26.04 -1.86 -21.90
CA GLY A 34 25.75 -2.28 -20.53
C GLY A 34 24.65 -1.46 -19.90
N LEU A 35 24.61 -0.14 -20.12
CA LEU A 35 23.62 0.75 -19.49
C LEU A 35 22.24 0.49 -20.04
N ILE A 36 22.14 0.28 -21.37
CA ILE A 36 20.89 -0.08 -22.04
C ILE A 36 20.37 -1.43 -21.54
N LEU A 37 21.23 -2.46 -21.48
CA LEU A 37 20.83 -3.79 -21.03
C LEU A 37 20.49 -3.82 -19.53
N GLY A 38 21.25 -3.10 -18.70
CA GLY A 38 20.95 -2.93 -17.28
C GLY A 38 19.61 -2.24 -17.04
N ALA A 39 19.29 -1.19 -17.80
CA ALA A 39 18.00 -0.52 -17.74
C ALA A 39 16.86 -1.47 -18.17
N LEU A 40 17.00 -2.17 -19.30
CA LEU A 40 16.00 -3.12 -19.79
C LEU A 40 15.74 -4.26 -18.81
N ALA A 41 16.78 -4.79 -18.17
CA ALA A 41 16.66 -5.83 -17.14
C ALA A 41 15.91 -5.34 -15.89
N ALA A 42 16.06 -4.06 -15.53
CA ALA A 42 15.41 -3.49 -14.35
C ALA A 42 13.93 -3.13 -14.57
N ILE A 43 13.51 -2.80 -15.80
CA ILE A 43 12.12 -2.40 -16.14
C ILE A 43 11.04 -3.37 -15.61
N PRO A 44 11.08 -4.70 -15.85
CA PRO A 44 10.01 -5.59 -15.40
C PRO A 44 9.87 -5.60 -13.86
N ILE A 45 10.97 -5.46 -13.14
CA ILE A 45 10.98 -5.44 -11.67
C ILE A 45 10.38 -4.12 -11.15
N PHE A 46 10.70 -2.98 -11.79
CA PHE A 46 10.07 -1.70 -11.48
C PHE A 46 8.57 -1.70 -11.78
N LYS A 47 8.15 -2.33 -12.89
CA LYS A 47 6.72 -2.51 -13.22
C LYS A 47 6.01 -3.31 -12.14
N ALA A 48 6.54 -4.47 -11.76
CA ALA A 48 5.98 -5.30 -10.70
C ALA A 48 5.89 -4.54 -9.36
N ALA A 49 6.93 -3.79 -8.98
CA ALA A 49 6.92 -2.96 -7.78
C ALA A 49 5.83 -1.88 -7.81
N CYS A 50 5.59 -1.28 -8.97
CA CYS A 50 4.54 -0.28 -9.16
C CYS A 50 3.14 -0.92 -9.06
N GLU A 51 2.96 -2.11 -9.64
CA GLU A 51 1.70 -2.86 -9.56
C GLU A 51 1.38 -3.31 -8.13
N GLU A 52 2.36 -3.82 -7.38
CA GLU A 52 2.19 -4.15 -5.96
C GLU A 52 1.77 -2.92 -5.15
N ARG A 53 2.40 -1.77 -5.42
CA ARG A 53 2.05 -0.50 -4.78
C ARG A 53 0.65 -0.03 -5.16
N ALA A 54 0.22 -0.22 -6.40
CA ALA A 54 -1.13 0.10 -6.83
C ALA A 54 -2.17 -0.83 -6.15
N LYS A 55 -1.89 -2.14 -6.09
CA LYS A 55 -2.73 -3.13 -5.40
C LYS A 55 -2.84 -2.89 -3.89
N PHE A 56 -1.82 -2.29 -3.29
CA PHE A 56 -1.84 -1.93 -1.87
C PHE A 56 -2.89 -0.85 -1.55
N LEU A 57 -2.99 0.19 -2.39
CA LEU A 57 -3.99 1.25 -2.25
C LEU A 57 -5.37 0.82 -2.74
N HIS A 58 -5.39 -0.07 -3.73
CA HIS A 58 -6.59 -0.57 -4.39
C HIS A 58 -6.60 -2.10 -4.30
N PRO A 59 -6.85 -2.67 -3.11
CA PRO A 59 -6.99 -4.11 -2.97
C PRO A 59 -8.06 -4.64 -3.93
N GLN A 60 -7.78 -5.82 -4.50
CA GLN A 60 -8.68 -6.44 -5.47
C GLN A 60 -10.07 -6.65 -4.85
N PRO A 61 -11.15 -6.37 -5.60
CA PRO A 61 -12.50 -6.63 -5.13
C PRO A 61 -12.66 -8.11 -4.75
N ARG A 62 -13.26 -8.36 -3.58
CA ARG A 62 -13.48 -9.71 -3.06
C ARG A 62 -14.97 -10.02 -3.03
N GLU A 63 -15.30 -11.23 -3.45
CA GLU A 63 -16.66 -11.76 -3.39
C GLU A 63 -16.90 -12.49 -2.06
N TYR A 64 -18.00 -12.15 -1.40
CA TYR A 64 -18.45 -12.75 -0.16
C TYR A 64 -19.83 -13.37 -0.35
N ARG A 65 -20.09 -14.47 0.35
CA ARG A 65 -21.40 -15.17 0.34
C ARG A 65 -22.34 -14.61 1.40
N VAL A 66 -22.53 -13.29 1.39
CA VAL A 66 -23.32 -12.56 2.39
C VAL A 66 -24.20 -11.54 1.68
N PRO A 67 -25.45 -11.30 2.11
CA PRO A 67 -26.29 -10.23 1.56
C PRO A 67 -25.69 -8.83 1.71
N ALA A 68 -25.83 -7.98 0.68
CA ALA A 68 -25.21 -6.64 0.62
C ALA A 68 -25.54 -5.75 1.82
N LYS A 69 -26.80 -5.80 2.25
CA LYS A 69 -27.28 -4.99 3.39
C LYS A 69 -26.60 -5.38 4.71
N ILE A 70 -26.35 -6.67 4.91
CA ILE A 70 -25.70 -7.19 6.13
C ILE A 70 -24.21 -6.82 6.10
N ALA A 71 -23.54 -7.04 4.97
CA ALA A 71 -22.15 -6.67 4.79
C ALA A 71 -21.93 -5.16 5.02
N PHE A 72 -22.80 -4.32 4.44
CA PHE A 72 -22.74 -2.86 4.60
C PHE A 72 -22.89 -2.43 6.06
N ALA A 73 -23.89 -2.97 6.78
CA ALA A 73 -24.09 -2.65 8.19
C ALA A 73 -22.88 -3.04 9.04
N LYS A 74 -22.33 -4.24 8.82
CA LYS A 74 -21.14 -4.72 9.54
C LYS A 74 -19.90 -3.87 9.27
N ILE A 75 -19.63 -3.51 8.02
CA ILE A 75 -18.50 -2.65 7.67
C ILE A 75 -18.61 -1.30 8.39
N ARG A 76 -19.80 -0.71 8.40
CA ARG A 76 -20.06 0.55 9.09
C ARG A 76 -19.81 0.43 10.61
N ASP A 77 -20.29 -0.65 11.23
CA ASP A 77 -20.11 -0.88 12.67
C ASP A 77 -18.61 -1.06 13.02
N ILE A 78 -17.85 -1.78 12.18
CA ILE A 78 -16.40 -1.96 12.33
C ILE A 78 -15.66 -0.63 12.25
N LEU A 79 -16.01 0.23 11.28
CA LEU A 79 -15.42 1.56 11.17
C LEU A 79 -15.67 2.40 12.42
N ALA A 80 -16.83 2.24 13.08
CA ALA A 80 -17.15 2.96 14.31
C ALA A 80 -16.44 2.39 15.55
N GLU A 81 -16.18 1.09 15.60
CA GLU A 81 -15.59 0.38 16.74
C GLU A 81 -14.06 0.42 16.74
N ILE A 82 -13.43 0.31 15.57
CA ILE A 82 -11.96 0.27 15.47
C ILE A 82 -11.37 1.59 15.96
N SER A 83 -10.49 1.48 16.94
CA SER A 83 -9.61 2.54 17.40
C SER A 83 -8.15 2.16 17.17
N TYR A 84 -7.36 3.13 16.72
CA TYR A 84 -5.92 3.00 16.58
C TYR A 84 -5.20 3.59 17.80
N ASN A 85 -3.87 3.62 17.73
CA ASN A 85 -3.05 4.25 18.75
C ASN A 85 -3.57 5.65 19.08
N TYR A 86 -3.49 6.02 20.36
CA TYR A 86 -3.98 7.31 20.88
C TYR A 86 -5.50 7.52 20.80
N GLY A 87 -6.28 6.47 20.52
CA GLY A 87 -7.75 6.54 20.46
C GLY A 87 -8.27 7.15 19.16
N ASP A 88 -7.41 7.27 18.14
CA ASP A 88 -7.78 7.75 16.81
C ASP A 88 -8.80 6.80 16.16
N LYS A 89 -9.90 7.33 15.65
CA LYS A 89 -11.02 6.56 15.08
C LYS A 89 -11.34 7.02 13.66
N TRP A 90 -11.95 6.12 12.88
CA TRP A 90 -12.49 6.48 11.58
C TRP A 90 -13.71 7.40 11.74
N HIS A 91 -13.69 8.50 11.01
CA HIS A 91 -14.83 9.40 10.86
C HIS A 91 -15.56 9.08 9.55
N VAL A 92 -16.75 8.48 9.65
CA VAL A 92 -17.60 8.20 8.48
C VAL A 92 -18.19 9.51 7.96
N VAL A 93 -17.82 9.89 6.73
CA VAL A 93 -18.28 11.14 6.09
C VAL A 93 -19.60 10.90 5.37
N THR A 94 -19.68 9.82 4.58
CA THR A 94 -20.93 9.42 3.91
C THR A 94 -21.13 7.92 4.04
N ALA A 95 -22.35 7.50 4.35
CA ALA A 95 -22.75 6.10 4.29
C ALA A 95 -24.08 6.02 3.54
N ASP A 96 -24.01 5.79 2.23
CA ASP A 96 -25.19 5.70 1.39
C ASP A 96 -25.58 4.24 1.17
N THR A 97 -26.72 3.86 1.75
CA THR A 97 -27.29 2.51 1.63
C THR A 97 -27.89 2.22 0.25
N GLN A 98 -28.21 3.24 -0.55
CA GLN A 98 -28.79 3.06 -1.89
C GLN A 98 -27.70 2.70 -2.90
N THR A 99 -26.59 3.42 -2.89
CA THR A 99 -25.43 3.16 -3.76
C THR A 99 -24.43 2.14 -3.19
N GLY A 100 -24.59 1.77 -1.90
CA GLY A 100 -23.71 0.83 -1.22
C GLY A 100 -22.31 1.39 -0.94
N ARG A 101 -22.16 2.72 -0.89
CA ARG A 101 -20.87 3.40 -0.75
C ARG A 101 -20.67 3.99 0.65
N ILE A 102 -19.50 3.73 1.24
CA ILE A 102 -19.08 4.28 2.53
C ILE A 102 -17.76 5.02 2.31
N THR A 103 -17.74 6.32 2.61
CA THR A 103 -16.48 7.08 2.68
C THR A 103 -16.16 7.40 4.14
N ALA A 104 -14.93 7.12 4.55
CA ALA A 104 -14.46 7.41 5.90
C ALA A 104 -13.05 8.01 5.87
N ASN A 105 -12.78 8.88 6.82
CA ASN A 105 -11.49 9.54 7.00
C ASN A 105 -10.91 9.17 8.37
N LEU A 106 -9.62 8.84 8.40
CA LEU A 106 -8.86 8.61 9.60
C LEU A 106 -7.79 9.70 9.70
N ARG A 107 -7.79 10.41 10.83
CA ARG A 107 -6.65 11.19 11.28
C ARG A 107 -5.94 10.35 12.33
N PHE A 108 -4.73 9.93 12.08
CA PHE A 108 -3.96 9.12 13.01
C PHE A 108 -2.60 9.75 13.31
N THR A 109 -2.12 9.57 14.53
CA THR A 109 -0.79 10.04 14.95
C THR A 109 0.21 8.88 14.90
N ASP A 110 1.34 9.09 14.21
CA ASP A 110 2.44 8.13 14.14
C ASP A 110 3.73 8.68 14.74
N GLU A 111 4.55 7.79 15.30
CA GLU A 111 5.87 8.13 15.83
C GLU A 111 6.93 7.89 14.76
N PHE A 112 7.50 8.97 14.22
CA PHE A 112 8.62 8.89 13.30
C PHE A 112 9.94 9.13 14.04
N THR A 113 10.92 8.27 13.79
CA THR A 113 12.28 8.46 14.31
C THR A 113 13.08 9.31 13.33
N ARG A 114 13.35 10.54 13.71
CA ARG A 114 14.21 11.46 12.96
C ARG A 114 15.64 11.31 13.44
N PHE A 115 16.58 11.16 12.52
CA PHE A 115 18.00 11.24 12.81
C PHE A 115 18.42 12.72 12.78
N GLU A 116 18.89 13.24 13.91
CA GLU A 116 19.44 14.58 14.04
C GLU A 116 20.94 14.49 14.36
N GLY A 117 21.72 15.39 13.78
CA GLY A 117 23.13 15.54 14.10
C GLY A 117 23.30 16.62 15.16
N ASP A 118 23.98 16.29 16.25
CA ASP A 118 24.40 17.26 17.26
C ASP A 118 25.52 18.16 16.68
N ALA A 119 25.72 19.35 17.26
CA ALA A 119 26.78 20.29 16.90
C ALA A 119 28.20 19.69 17.04
N ARG A 120 28.33 18.54 17.73
CA ARG A 120 29.56 17.75 17.90
C ARG A 120 29.72 16.61 16.89
N GLY A 121 28.82 16.50 15.92
CA GLY A 121 28.85 15.46 14.87
C GLY A 121 28.32 14.09 15.30
N GLN A 122 27.73 13.97 16.49
CA GLN A 122 27.10 12.73 16.95
C GLN A 122 25.67 12.63 16.42
N ILE A 123 25.31 11.47 15.86
CA ILE A 123 23.97 11.22 15.35
C ILE A 123 23.12 10.68 16.49
N HIS A 124 22.03 11.36 16.82
CA HIS A 124 21.04 10.90 17.79
C HIS A 124 19.66 10.77 17.15
N THR A 125 18.87 9.83 17.65
CA THR A 125 17.50 9.61 17.19
C THR A 125 16.53 10.37 18.09
N ARG A 126 15.70 11.20 17.48
CA ARG A 126 14.59 11.88 18.14
C ARG A 126 13.28 11.31 17.63
N LYS A 127 12.40 10.88 18.54
CA LYS A 127 11.03 10.50 18.19
C LYS A 127 10.19 11.76 18.06
N GLU A 128 9.60 11.95 16.90
CA GLU A 128 8.68 13.03 16.60
C GLU A 128 7.30 12.46 16.27
N ARG A 129 6.25 13.12 16.74
CA ARG A 129 4.86 12.71 16.47
C ARG A 129 4.36 13.46 15.25
N LEU A 130 3.98 12.72 14.22
CA LEU A 130 3.42 13.27 12.99
C LEU A 130 1.96 12.86 12.87
N GLN A 131 1.11 13.81 12.51
CA GLN A 131 -0.29 13.53 12.23
C GLN A 131 -0.46 13.24 10.75
N ARG A 132 -1.10 12.11 10.44
CA ARG A 132 -1.33 11.65 9.08
C ARG A 132 -2.82 11.47 8.83
N PHE A 133 -3.17 11.53 7.55
CA PHE A 133 -4.54 11.47 7.10
C PHE A 133 -4.70 10.39 6.02
N LEU A 134 -5.67 9.51 6.24
CA LEU A 134 -6.01 8.42 5.34
C LEU A 134 -7.51 8.44 5.08
N ALA A 135 -7.91 8.50 3.82
CA ALA A 135 -9.29 8.30 3.41
C ALA A 135 -9.46 6.87 2.90
N VAL A 136 -10.64 6.28 3.15
CA VAL A 136 -11.07 5.02 2.57
C VAL A 136 -12.44 5.20 1.93
N ASP A 137 -12.60 4.61 0.76
CA ASP A 137 -13.84 4.53 0.01
C ASP A 137 -14.18 3.06 -0.20
N ILE A 138 -15.28 2.62 0.38
CA ILE A 138 -15.73 1.23 0.34
C ILE A 138 -16.99 1.16 -0.49
N GLN A 139 -16.98 0.34 -1.53
CA GLN A 139 -18.13 0.09 -2.36
C GLN A 139 -18.59 -1.35 -2.21
N VAL A 140 -19.84 -1.52 -1.79
CA VAL A 140 -20.50 -2.82 -1.63
C VAL A 140 -21.50 -2.97 -2.77
N GLN A 141 -21.27 -3.94 -3.66
CA GLN A 141 -22.16 -4.26 -4.77
C GLN A 141 -22.76 -5.65 -4.59
N SER A 142 -24.03 -5.81 -4.94
CA SER A 142 -24.67 -7.13 -5.01
C SER A 142 -24.45 -7.73 -6.39
N THR A 143 -24.08 -9.00 -6.44
CA THR A 143 -23.98 -9.77 -7.67
C THR A 143 -25.26 -10.57 -7.89
N GLU A 144 -25.61 -10.88 -9.14
CA GLU A 144 -26.80 -11.64 -9.52
C GLU A 144 -26.88 -13.05 -8.89
N ARG A 145 -25.74 -13.57 -8.41
CA ARG A 145 -25.63 -14.89 -7.76
C ARG A 145 -25.97 -14.88 -6.26
N GLY A 146 -26.46 -13.76 -5.73
CA GLY A 146 -26.70 -13.59 -4.29
C GLY A 146 -25.43 -13.41 -3.45
N THR A 147 -24.28 -13.23 -4.12
CA THR A 147 -23.00 -12.86 -3.51
C THR A 147 -22.81 -11.34 -3.50
N THR A 148 -21.86 -10.86 -2.71
CA THR A 148 -21.52 -9.45 -2.60
C THR A 148 -20.07 -9.19 -2.93
N THR A 149 -19.82 -8.20 -3.76
CA THR A 149 -18.48 -7.74 -4.07
C THR A 149 -18.17 -6.51 -3.23
N ILE A 150 -17.09 -6.56 -2.45
CA ILE A 150 -16.61 -5.43 -1.66
C ILE A 150 -15.32 -4.93 -2.30
N LEU A 151 -15.35 -3.68 -2.76
CA LEU A 151 -14.20 -2.92 -3.24
C LEU A 151 -13.79 -1.93 -2.14
N MET A 152 -12.49 -1.82 -1.87
CA MET A 152 -11.95 -0.84 -0.92
C MET A 152 -10.85 -0.05 -1.62
N ASP A 153 -10.95 1.27 -1.59
CA ASP A 153 -9.97 2.19 -2.15
C ASP A 153 -9.43 3.10 -1.07
N PHE A 154 -8.12 3.07 -0.86
CA PHE A 154 -7.42 3.87 0.14
C PHE A 154 -6.71 5.07 -0.52
N ARG A 155 -6.82 6.25 0.10
CA ARG A 155 -6.22 7.50 -0.40
C ARG A 155 -5.53 8.25 0.75
N PRO A 156 -4.18 8.23 0.84
CA PRO A 156 -3.46 9.08 1.79
C PRO A 156 -3.49 10.54 1.32
N THR A 157 -3.92 11.47 2.18
CA THR A 157 -4.23 12.85 1.77
C THR A 157 -3.18 13.90 2.15
N VAL A 158 -2.40 13.69 3.20
CA VAL A 158 -1.49 14.74 3.71
C VAL A 158 -0.17 14.10 4.15
N GLU A 159 0.93 14.64 3.64
CA GLU A 159 2.34 14.28 3.88
C GLU A 159 2.90 13.04 3.14
N GLY A 160 3.13 13.24 1.83
CA GLY A 160 4.37 12.77 1.22
C GLY A 160 4.56 11.27 1.09
N ALA A 161 3.53 10.53 0.68
CA ALA A 161 3.72 9.18 0.13
C ALA A 161 4.42 8.18 1.08
N ASN A 162 4.35 8.36 2.40
CA ASN A 162 4.82 7.35 3.34
C ASN A 162 3.78 6.22 3.49
N TYR A 163 3.58 5.46 2.40
CA TYR A 163 2.65 4.34 2.33
C TYR A 163 2.96 3.24 3.35
N ALA A 164 4.23 3.07 3.70
CA ALA A 164 4.68 2.05 4.65
C ALA A 164 4.05 2.23 6.03
N ALA A 165 3.73 3.46 6.42
CA ALA A 165 3.06 3.70 7.69
C ALA A 165 1.55 3.53 7.66
N CYS A 166 0.94 3.54 6.48
CA CYS A 166 -0.46 3.17 6.31
C CYS A 166 -0.65 1.65 6.20
N ASP A 167 0.43 0.88 6.02
CA ASP A 167 0.40 -0.58 5.80
C ASP A 167 -0.26 -1.34 6.94
N SER A 168 0.15 -1.07 8.18
CA SER A 168 -0.47 -1.70 9.36
C SER A 168 -1.97 -1.36 9.48
N ILE A 169 -2.36 -0.13 9.14
CA ILE A 169 -3.76 0.33 9.23
C ILE A 169 -4.61 -0.32 8.13
N ILE A 170 -4.13 -0.34 6.88
CA ILE A 170 -4.85 -0.90 5.74
C ILE A 170 -4.99 -2.41 5.87
N THR A 171 -3.91 -3.10 6.24
CA THR A 171 -3.94 -4.55 6.48
C THR A 171 -4.82 -4.93 7.67
N SER A 172 -4.74 -4.20 8.79
CA SER A 172 -5.62 -4.47 9.95
C SER A 172 -7.10 -4.25 9.64
N LEU A 173 -7.44 -3.15 8.94
CA LEU A 173 -8.83 -2.87 8.55
C LEU A 173 -9.38 -3.92 7.59
N SER A 174 -8.61 -4.26 6.54
CA SER A 174 -9.03 -5.27 5.56
C SER A 174 -9.21 -6.65 6.19
N MET A 175 -8.32 -7.06 7.11
CA MET A 175 -8.47 -8.30 7.88
C MET A 175 -9.68 -8.27 8.82
N ALA A 176 -9.93 -7.14 9.50
CA ALA A 176 -11.09 -7.00 10.39
C ALA A 176 -12.41 -7.08 9.62
N ILE A 177 -12.50 -6.40 8.48
CA ILE A 177 -13.67 -6.48 7.58
C ILE A 177 -13.86 -7.90 7.07
N GLN A 178 -12.79 -8.54 6.57
CA GLN A 178 -12.86 -9.92 6.10
C GLN A 178 -13.36 -10.86 7.19
N ALA A 179 -12.76 -10.82 8.38
CA ALA A 179 -13.14 -11.69 9.49
C ALA A 179 -14.60 -11.48 9.94
N ALA A 180 -15.09 -10.24 9.94
CA ALA A 180 -16.46 -9.94 10.33
C ALA A 180 -17.49 -10.37 9.28
N VAL A 181 -17.17 -10.20 8.00
CA VAL A 181 -18.05 -10.64 6.89
C VAL A 181 -18.07 -12.16 6.83
N ASP A 182 -16.93 -12.85 6.97
CA ASP A 182 -16.87 -14.32 6.96
C ASP A 182 -17.62 -14.94 8.14
N ARG A 183 -17.54 -14.35 9.35
CA ARG A 183 -18.31 -14.84 10.52
C ARG A 183 -19.83 -14.76 10.33
N SER A 184 -20.32 -13.86 9.48
CA SER A 184 -21.76 -13.74 9.22
C SER A 184 -22.33 -14.93 8.44
N ILE A 185 -21.48 -15.77 7.85
CA ILE A 185 -21.86 -17.02 7.18
C ILE A 185 -22.16 -18.14 8.20
N ILE A 186 -21.58 -18.08 9.40
CA ILE A 186 -21.67 -19.16 10.41
C ILE A 186 -22.91 -19.01 11.31
N ILE A 187 -23.52 -17.83 11.36
CA ILE A 187 -24.65 -17.53 12.27
C ILE A 187 -26.02 -17.73 11.58
N ASN A 188 -26.03 -18.22 10.33
CA ASN A 188 -27.26 -18.62 9.61
C ASN A 188 -27.35 -20.12 9.44
#